data_AF-A0A0C2C789-F1
#
_entry.id   AF-A0A0C2C789-F1
#
_cell.length_a   1.000
_cell.length_b   1.000
_cell.length_c   1.000
_cell.angle_alpha   90.00
_cell.angle_beta   90.00
_cell.angle_gamma   90.00
#
_symmetry.space_group_name_H-M   'P 1'
#
loop_
_entity.id
_entity.type
_entity.pdbx_description
1 polymer ?
#
loop_
_entity_poly.entity_id
_entity_poly.type
_entity_poly.pdbx_seq_one_letter_code
_entity_poly.pdbx_strand_id
1 'polypeptide(L)'
;MWDSWFGGFTEPSDYANAVMPDVNVRAIIISSIFVIPYLAFLIILPGVREKRLVTLVIFTITALVGAVLAASLYLPGWTGGSAKIVSQLRSHVNERMRARVGVSVGLTTINITLRYEQMVKEDSLSRIDMSQLYYNEKFDISGGITDEFLAVRLRLA
;
A
#
# COMPACT_ATOMS: atom_id res chain seq x y z
N MET A 1 -50.32 8.27 -2.63
CA MET A 1 -49.12 7.45 -2.36
C MET A 1 -48.56 7.92 -1.04
N TRP A 2 -48.41 7.01 -0.08
CA TRP A 2 -47.84 7.31 1.24
C TRP A 2 -46.33 7.12 1.13
N ASP A 3 -45.56 8.17 1.40
CA ASP A 3 -44.11 8.07 1.49
C ASP A 3 -43.76 7.30 2.77
N SER A 4 -43.17 6.13 2.59
CA SER A 4 -42.72 5.28 3.69
C SER A 4 -41.72 6.05 4.55
N TRP A 5 -42.06 6.31 5.82
CA TRP A 5 -41.18 6.91 6.84
C TRP A 5 -39.85 6.15 6.99
N PHE A 6 -39.86 4.84 6.72
CA PHE A 6 -38.69 3.96 6.74
C PHE A 6 -38.21 3.54 5.34
N GLY A 7 -38.58 4.30 4.30
CA GLY A 7 -38.05 4.09 2.96
C GLY A 7 -36.56 4.37 2.96
N GLY A 8 -35.75 3.31 2.93
CA GLY A 8 -34.30 3.41 2.83
C GLY A 8 -33.91 4.37 1.72
N PHE A 9 -33.00 5.29 2.04
CA PHE A 9 -32.48 6.29 1.12
C PHE A 9 -32.08 5.61 -0.20
N THR A 10 -32.84 5.89 -1.27
CA THR A 10 -32.55 5.48 -2.65
C THR A 10 -31.68 6.52 -3.36
N GLU A 11 -31.01 7.36 -2.59
CA GLU A 11 -29.97 8.25 -3.08
C GLU A 11 -28.68 7.43 -3.19
N PRO A 12 -27.97 7.45 -4.33
CA PRO A 12 -26.65 6.85 -4.41
C PRO A 12 -25.79 7.49 -3.32
N SER A 13 -25.22 6.67 -2.44
CA SER A 13 -24.40 7.19 -1.35
C SER A 13 -23.24 8.01 -1.94
N ASP A 14 -22.97 9.20 -1.40
CA ASP A 14 -21.78 10.01 -1.76
C ASP A 14 -20.46 9.25 -1.50
N TYR A 15 -20.54 8.15 -0.75
CA TYR A 15 -19.45 7.22 -0.50
C TYR A 15 -19.31 6.11 -1.56
N ALA A 16 -20.18 6.06 -2.58
CA ALA A 16 -20.11 5.04 -3.63
C ALA A 16 -18.77 5.06 -4.40
N ASN A 17 -18.11 6.22 -4.44
CA ASN A 17 -16.80 6.42 -5.05
C ASN A 17 -15.69 6.70 -4.02
N ALA A 18 -15.93 6.45 -2.73
CA ALA A 18 -14.93 6.67 -1.69
C ALA A 18 -13.80 5.65 -1.84
N VAL A 19 -12.71 6.07 -2.51
CA VAL A 19 -11.47 5.31 -2.56
C VAL A 19 -10.74 5.51 -1.25
N MET A 20 -10.62 4.45 -0.45
CA MET A 20 -9.75 4.47 0.72
C MET A 20 -8.31 4.78 0.28
N PRO A 21 -7.66 5.80 0.88
CA PRO A 21 -6.28 6.11 0.52
C PRO A 21 -5.39 4.93 0.92
N ASP A 22 -4.45 4.56 0.04
CA ASP A 22 -3.46 3.51 0.25
C ASP A 22 -2.42 3.99 1.28
N VAL A 23 -2.83 4.06 2.54
CA VAL A 23 -1.99 4.44 3.67
C VAL A 23 -1.66 3.21 4.50
N ASN A 24 -0.37 3.01 4.77
CA ASN A 24 0.09 1.94 5.64
C ASN A 24 -0.24 2.29 7.11
N VAL A 25 -1.45 1.95 7.54
CA VAL A 25 -1.98 2.20 8.90
C VAL A 25 -1.05 1.67 10.00
N ARG A 26 -0.38 0.55 9.75
CA ARG A 26 0.56 -0.06 10.70
C ARG A 26 1.79 0.80 10.90
N ALA A 27 2.36 1.33 9.81
CA ALA A 27 3.48 2.26 9.89
C ALA A 27 3.09 3.54 10.65
N ILE A 28 1.88 4.07 10.41
CA ILE A 28 1.38 5.27 11.10
C ILE A 28 1.27 5.04 12.61
N ILE A 29 0.60 3.96 13.04
CA ILE A 29 0.42 3.65 14.46
C ILE A 29 1.78 3.57 15.18
N ILE A 30 2.74 2.85 14.59
CA ILE A 30 4.04 2.63 15.22
C ILE A 30 4.87 3.91 15.24
N SER A 31 4.83 4.71 14.16
CA SER A 31 5.48 6.02 14.15
C SER A 31 4.90 6.97 15.20
N SER A 32 3.59 6.89 15.48
CA SER A 32 2.93 7.77 16.46
C SER A 32 3.46 7.61 17.88
N ILE A 33 3.92 6.40 18.25
CA ILE A 33 4.51 6.10 19.56
C ILE A 33 5.79 6.92 19.80
N PHE A 34 6.51 7.32 18.74
CA PHE A 34 7.69 8.19 18.86
C PHE A 34 7.31 9.67 18.83
N VAL A 35 6.28 10.05 18.07
CA VAL A 35 5.86 11.46 17.89
C VAL A 35 5.16 12.01 19.12
N ILE A 36 4.28 11.23 19.76
CA ILE A 36 3.53 11.65 20.96
C ILE A 36 4.45 12.05 22.12
N PRO A 37 5.41 11.19 22.58
CA PRO A 37 6.32 11.56 23.65
C PRO A 37 7.27 12.69 23.24
N TYR A 38 7.60 12.80 21.95
CA TYR A 38 8.39 13.91 21.41
C TYR A 38 7.68 15.26 21.56
N LEU A 39 6.40 15.33 21.19
CA LEU A 39 5.57 16.53 21.39
C LEU A 39 5.38 16.84 22.87
N ALA A 40 5.14 15.83 23.71
CA ALA A 40 5.02 16.01 25.15
C ALA A 40 6.32 16.61 25.75
N PHE A 41 7.48 16.14 25.31
CA PHE A 41 8.78 16.66 25.73
C PHE A 41 9.00 18.12 25.31
N LEU A 42 8.57 18.51 24.10
CA LEU A 42 8.61 19.90 23.62
C LEU A 42 7.75 20.84 24.49
N ILE A 43 6.61 20.37 24.98
CA ILE A 43 5.70 21.16 25.85
C ILE A 43 6.29 21.38 27.26
N ILE A 44 7.07 20.43 27.78
CA ILE A 44 7.68 20.50 29.13
C ILE A 44 8.96 21.37 29.11
N LEU A 45 9.61 21.47 27.96
CA LEU A 45 10.87 22.19 27.72
C LEU A 45 10.95 23.67 28.18
N PRO A 46 9.90 24.53 28.07
CA PRO A 46 9.98 25.91 28.54
C PRO A 46 10.29 26.04 30.05
N GLY A 47 10.09 24.98 30.85
CA GLY A 47 10.34 24.96 32.29
C GLY A 47 11.80 24.80 32.76
N VAL A 48 12.74 24.33 31.93
CA VAL A 48 14.07 23.85 32.39
C VAL A 48 15.14 24.94 32.36
N ARG A 49 15.51 25.66 33.43
CA ARG A 49 16.30 26.92 33.30
C ARG A 49 17.73 26.89 32.69
N GLU A 50 18.53 25.82 32.72
CA GLU A 50 19.98 25.98 32.40
C GLU A 50 20.63 25.01 31.38
N LYS A 51 20.03 23.85 31.04
CA LYS A 51 20.61 22.87 30.09
C LYS A 51 19.66 22.45 28.96
N ARG A 52 18.71 23.33 28.59
CA ARG A 52 17.59 23.08 27.65
C ARG A 52 18.02 22.48 26.32
N LEU A 53 19.05 23.06 25.70
CA LEU A 53 19.41 22.73 24.32
C LEU A 53 20.11 21.38 24.20
N VAL A 54 20.96 21.02 25.17
CA VAL A 54 21.71 19.75 25.11
C VAL A 54 20.78 18.56 25.33
N THR A 55 19.89 18.63 26.32
CA THR A 55 18.91 17.57 26.57
C THR A 55 17.88 17.48 25.46
N LEU A 56 17.49 18.62 24.85
CA LEU A 56 16.67 18.65 23.65
C LEU A 56 17.34 17.93 22.49
N VAL A 57 18.58 18.29 22.16
CA VAL A 57 19.29 17.71 21.02
C VAL A 57 19.45 16.20 21.21
N ILE A 58 19.86 15.74 22.39
CA ILE A 58 20.01 14.31 22.67
C ILE A 58 18.65 13.59 22.51
N PHE A 59 17.59 14.10 23.11
CA PHE A 59 16.26 13.47 23.04
C PHE A 59 15.68 13.49 21.61
N THR A 60 15.90 14.58 20.87
CA THR A 60 15.47 14.68 19.46
C THR A 60 16.20 13.66 18.59
N ILE A 61 17.51 13.48 18.77
CA ILE A 61 18.30 12.52 18.00
C ILE A 61 17.85 11.10 18.33
N THR A 62 17.67 10.74 19.60
CA THR A 62 17.21 9.38 19.96
C THR A 62 15.80 9.09 19.47
N ALA A 63 14.87 10.04 19.60
CA ALA A 63 13.51 9.90 19.08
C ALA A 63 13.49 9.80 17.55
N LEU A 64 14.30 10.61 16.86
CA LEU A 64 14.41 10.60 15.40
C LEU A 64 15.00 9.28 14.89
N VAL A 65 16.08 8.79 15.50
CA VAL A 65 16.67 7.49 15.15
C VAL A 65 15.64 6.36 15.37
N GLY A 66 14.92 6.37 16.50
CA GLY A 66 13.85 5.40 16.76
C GLY A 66 12.73 5.45 15.73
N ALA A 67 12.27 6.65 15.37
CA ALA A 67 11.23 6.85 14.36
C ALA A 67 11.68 6.38 12.97
N VAL A 68 12.92 6.70 12.56
CA VAL A 68 13.48 6.27 11.26
C VAL A 68 13.62 4.75 11.21
N LEU A 69 14.11 4.11 12.27
CA LEU A 69 14.22 2.65 12.35
C LEU A 69 12.84 1.99 12.26
N ALA A 70 11.86 2.49 13.02
CA ALA A 70 10.50 1.99 12.99
C ALA A 70 9.89 2.14 11.60
N ALA A 71 10.01 3.32 10.97
CA ALA A 71 9.52 3.54 9.62
C ALA A 71 10.17 2.58 8.62
N SER A 72 11.50 2.43 8.68
CA SER A 72 12.28 1.56 7.79
C SER A 72 11.82 0.09 7.81
N LEU A 73 11.36 -0.42 8.96
CA LEU A 73 10.82 -1.77 9.07
C LEU A 73 9.50 -1.98 8.33
N TYR A 74 8.66 -0.95 8.22
CA TYR A 74 7.29 -1.08 7.68
C TYR A 74 7.12 -0.47 6.28
N LEU A 75 8.08 0.31 5.79
CA LEU A 75 8.03 0.89 4.44
C LEU A 75 8.50 -0.14 3.39
N PRO A 76 7.68 -0.45 2.37
CA PRO A 76 8.00 -1.43 1.33
C PRO A 76 8.88 -0.86 0.21
N GLY A 77 9.93 -0.10 0.57
CA GLY A 77 10.74 0.69 -0.37
C GLY A 77 12.23 0.34 -0.40
N TRP A 78 12.61 -0.85 0.08
CA TRP A 78 14.03 -1.22 0.24
C TRP A 78 14.72 -1.42 -1.11
N THR A 79 14.06 -2.12 -2.02
CA THR A 79 14.54 -2.27 -3.39
C THR A 79 13.35 -2.41 -4.31
N GLY A 80 13.38 -1.69 -5.43
CA GLY A 80 12.28 -1.67 -6.37
C GLY A 80 12.81 -1.65 -7.79
N GLY A 81 12.14 -2.38 -8.67
CA GLY A 81 12.44 -2.44 -10.09
C GLY A 81 11.16 -2.33 -10.88
N SER A 82 11.22 -1.68 -12.05
CA SER A 82 10.11 -1.66 -12.98
C SER A 82 10.59 -2.03 -14.37
N ALA A 83 9.93 -3.02 -14.97
CA ALA A 83 10.24 -3.53 -16.28
C ALA A 83 9.00 -3.48 -17.17
N LYS A 84 9.21 -3.15 -18.45
CA LYS A 84 8.17 -3.26 -19.46
C LYS A 84 8.22 -4.66 -20.04
N ILE A 85 7.11 -5.39 -19.96
CA ILE A 85 7.00 -6.74 -20.47
C ILE A 85 5.82 -6.84 -21.44
N VAL A 86 5.88 -7.84 -22.31
CA VAL A 86 4.73 -8.26 -23.11
C VAL A 86 4.24 -9.55 -22.48
N SER A 87 3.03 -9.54 -21.93
CA SER A 87 2.46 -10.67 -21.21
C SER A 87 1.07 -11.03 -21.73
N GLN A 88 0.70 -12.30 -21.52
CA GLN A 88 -0.65 -12.80 -21.69
C GLN A 88 -1.34 -12.73 -20.33
N LEU A 89 -2.47 -12.04 -20.24
CA LEU A 89 -3.18 -11.85 -18.96
C LEU A 89 -3.96 -13.10 -18.53
N ARG A 90 -4.48 -13.87 -19.48
CA ARG A 90 -5.38 -14.99 -19.23
C ARG A 90 -4.84 -16.29 -19.85
N SER A 91 -5.02 -17.40 -19.15
CA SER A 91 -4.82 -18.73 -19.74
C SER A 91 -5.83 -18.96 -20.87
N HIS A 92 -5.43 -19.67 -21.93
CA HIS A 92 -6.27 -19.98 -23.11
C HIS A 92 -6.69 -18.81 -24.02
N VAL A 93 -6.13 -17.60 -23.89
CA VAL A 93 -6.35 -16.49 -24.85
C VAL A 93 -5.03 -16.07 -25.49
N ASN A 94 -5.03 -15.82 -26.80
CA ASN A 94 -3.81 -15.47 -27.55
C ASN A 94 -3.56 -13.94 -27.62
N GLU A 95 -4.33 -13.19 -26.84
CA GLU A 95 -4.23 -11.75 -26.67
C GLU A 95 -2.96 -11.41 -25.89
N ARG A 96 -2.20 -10.44 -26.38
CA ARG A 96 -0.94 -10.02 -25.77
C ARG A 96 -0.99 -8.53 -25.50
N MET A 97 -0.69 -8.15 -24.27
CA MET A 97 -0.61 -6.77 -23.85
C MET A 97 0.82 -6.41 -23.45
N ARG A 98 1.20 -5.18 -23.74
CA ARG A 98 2.37 -4.54 -23.16
C ARG A 98 1.94 -3.95 -21.83
N ALA A 99 2.53 -4.48 -20.77
CA ALA A 99 2.28 -4.05 -19.41
C ALA A 99 3.59 -3.68 -18.73
N ARG A 100 3.51 -2.76 -17.78
CA ARG A 100 4.61 -2.40 -16.91
C ARG A 100 4.45 -3.15 -15.60
N VAL A 101 5.38 -4.06 -15.34
CA VAL A 101 5.48 -4.74 -14.05
C VAL A 101 6.41 -3.94 -13.16
N GLY A 102 5.94 -3.58 -11.98
CA GLY A 102 6.76 -3.02 -10.91
C GLY A 102 6.83 -4.00 -9.76
N VAL A 103 8.01 -4.23 -9.21
CA VAL A 103 8.19 -4.99 -7.98
C VAL A 103 8.79 -4.04 -6.96
N SER A 104 8.15 -3.92 -5.80
CA SER A 104 8.65 -3.18 -4.65
C SER A 104 8.83 -4.15 -3.49
N VAL A 105 10.08 -4.40 -3.12
CA VAL A 105 10.44 -5.33 -2.05
C VAL A 105 10.61 -4.54 -0.76
N GLY A 106 9.83 -4.91 0.24
CA GLY A 106 10.00 -4.54 1.64
C GLY A 106 10.75 -5.61 2.42
N LEU A 107 10.96 -5.37 3.71
CA LEU A 107 11.73 -6.28 4.57
C LEU A 107 11.05 -7.66 4.73
N THR A 108 9.73 -7.66 4.83
CA THR A 108 8.93 -8.89 5.03
C THR A 108 7.89 -9.10 3.95
N THR A 109 7.74 -8.16 3.01
CA THR A 109 6.61 -8.12 2.08
C THR A 109 7.09 -7.77 0.68
N ILE A 110 6.55 -8.43 -0.34
CA ILE A 110 6.81 -8.10 -1.75
C ILE A 110 5.51 -7.54 -2.32
N ASN A 111 5.57 -6.32 -2.84
CA ASN A 111 4.47 -5.73 -3.57
C ASN A 111 4.72 -5.86 -5.08
N ILE A 112 3.78 -6.46 -5.81
CA ILE A 112 3.86 -6.64 -7.26
C ILE A 112 2.73 -5.82 -7.89
N THR A 113 3.14 -4.87 -8.72
CA THR A 113 2.25 -4.01 -9.50
C THR A 113 2.27 -4.43 -10.96
N LEU A 114 1.09 -4.51 -11.57
CA LEU A 114 0.92 -4.71 -13.01
C LEU A 114 0.05 -3.58 -13.54
N ARG A 115 0.63 -2.73 -14.38
CA ARG A 115 -0.09 -1.63 -15.03
C ARG A 115 -0.14 -1.85 -16.53
N TYR A 116 -1.34 -1.79 -17.11
CA TYR A 116 -1.51 -1.81 -18.55
C TYR A 116 -0.93 -0.55 -19.21
N GLU A 117 -0.21 -0.72 -20.32
CA GLU A 117 0.23 0.39 -21.18
C GLU A 117 -0.48 0.35 -22.54
N GLN A 118 -0.38 -0.77 -23.27
CA GLN A 118 -0.90 -0.86 -24.64
C GLN A 118 -1.18 -2.31 -25.06
N MET A 119 -2.23 -2.55 -25.84
CA MET A 119 -2.46 -3.82 -26.54
C MET A 119 -1.45 -4.01 -27.68
N VAL A 120 -0.84 -5.19 -27.76
CA VAL A 120 0.08 -5.57 -28.84
C VAL A 120 -0.62 -6.44 -29.87
N LYS A 121 -1.53 -7.30 -29.42
CA LYS A 121 -2.33 -8.18 -30.28
C LYS A 121 -3.73 -8.29 -29.70
N GLU A 122 -4.70 -7.74 -30.42
CA GLU A 122 -6.13 -7.81 -30.11
C GLU A 122 -6.72 -9.11 -30.69
N ASP A 123 -7.56 -9.78 -29.91
CA ASP A 123 -8.29 -10.97 -30.35
C ASP A 123 -9.76 -10.59 -30.51
N SER A 124 -10.43 -10.99 -31.59
CA SER A 124 -11.82 -10.61 -31.88
C SER A 124 -12.85 -11.07 -30.82
N LEU A 125 -12.42 -11.87 -29.84
CA LEU A 125 -13.21 -12.34 -28.70
C LEU A 125 -12.96 -11.55 -27.39
N SER A 126 -12.08 -10.54 -27.39
CA SER A 126 -11.75 -9.75 -26.20
C SER A 126 -12.90 -8.80 -25.85
N ARG A 127 -13.75 -9.22 -24.91
CA ARG A 127 -14.95 -8.47 -24.47
C ARG A 127 -14.70 -7.53 -23.28
N ILE A 128 -13.44 -7.37 -22.86
CA ILE A 128 -13.07 -6.71 -21.61
C ILE A 128 -12.20 -5.49 -21.91
N ASP A 129 -12.58 -4.35 -21.36
CA ASP A 129 -11.78 -3.12 -21.46
C ASP A 129 -10.55 -3.24 -20.54
N MET A 130 -9.38 -3.52 -21.13
CA MET A 130 -8.12 -3.65 -20.39
C MET A 130 -7.49 -2.30 -20.03
N SER A 131 -8.06 -1.17 -20.49
CA SER A 131 -7.50 0.16 -20.23
C SER A 131 -7.46 0.52 -18.74
N GLN A 132 -8.35 -0.08 -17.94
CA GLN A 132 -8.45 0.11 -16.49
C GLN A 132 -7.66 -0.93 -15.68
N LEU A 133 -6.85 -1.76 -16.33
CA LEU A 133 -6.16 -2.87 -15.66
C LEU A 133 -4.98 -2.37 -14.82
N TYR A 134 -5.19 -2.35 -13.51
CA TYR A 134 -4.17 -2.05 -12.50
C TYR A 134 -4.26 -3.07 -11.36
N TYR A 135 -3.22 -3.89 -11.21
CA TYR A 135 -3.08 -4.80 -10.06
C TYR A 135 -1.97 -4.29 -9.14
N ASN A 136 -2.20 -4.43 -7.84
CA ASN A 136 -1.27 -4.08 -6.77
C ASN A 136 -1.39 -5.14 -5.67
N GLU A 137 -0.76 -6.29 -5.91
CA GLU A 137 -0.87 -7.45 -5.03
C GLU A 137 0.32 -7.49 -4.06
N LYS A 138 0.01 -7.69 -2.78
CA LYS A 138 1.01 -7.75 -1.71
C LYS A 138 1.14 -9.19 -1.21
N PHE A 139 2.37 -9.69 -1.18
CA PHE A 139 2.73 -11.03 -0.69
C PHE A 139 3.60 -10.91 0.56
N ASP A 140 3.27 -11.65 1.61
CA ASP A 140 4.04 -11.63 2.87
C ASP A 140 5.00 -12.85 2.92
N ILE A 141 6.31 -12.59 3.00
CA ILE A 141 7.36 -13.63 2.96
C ILE A 141 7.48 -14.35 4.32
N SER A 142 7.03 -13.72 5.41
CA SER A 142 7.28 -14.19 6.77
C SER A 142 6.49 -15.44 7.17
N GLY A 143 5.37 -15.73 6.51
CA GLY A 143 4.57 -16.93 6.75
C GLY A 143 4.77 -17.91 5.62
N GLY A 144 5.81 -18.76 5.71
CA GLY A 144 6.03 -19.93 4.84
C GLY A 144 5.52 -19.81 3.40
N ILE A 145 6.38 -19.36 2.49
CA ILE A 145 6.14 -19.16 1.04
C ILE A 145 5.24 -20.27 0.42
N THR A 146 5.34 -21.52 0.88
CA THR A 146 4.59 -22.66 0.33
C THR A 146 3.06 -22.52 0.38
N ASP A 147 2.49 -21.87 1.40
CA ASP A 147 1.03 -21.92 1.63
C ASP A 147 0.27 -20.88 0.80
N GLU A 148 0.83 -19.68 0.62
CA GLU A 148 0.23 -18.64 -0.22
C GLU A 148 0.31 -18.97 -1.72
N PHE A 149 1.44 -19.54 -2.17
CA PHE A 149 1.57 -19.95 -3.58
C PHE A 149 0.63 -21.11 -3.94
N LEU A 150 0.34 -22.01 -2.99
CA LEU A 150 -0.68 -23.06 -3.18
C LEU A 150 -2.10 -22.48 -3.25
N ALA A 151 -2.42 -21.48 -2.43
CA ALA A 151 -3.72 -20.80 -2.47
C ALA A 151 -3.94 -20.06 -3.79
N VAL A 152 -2.91 -19.41 -4.34
CA VAL A 152 -2.97 -18.76 -5.66
C VAL A 152 -3.09 -19.79 -6.79
N ARG A 153 -2.36 -20.92 -6.71
CA ARG A 153 -2.48 -22.00 -7.69
C ARG A 153 -3.89 -22.59 -7.78
N LEU A 154 -4.58 -22.76 -6.64
CA LEU A 154 -5.94 -23.28 -6.60
C LEU A 154 -6.99 -22.30 -7.13
N ARG A 155 -6.73 -20.99 -7.11
CA ARG A 155 -7.63 -19.98 -7.68
C ARG A 155 -7.50 -19.80 -9.19
N LEU A 156 -6.42 -20.31 -9.78
CA LEU A 156 -6.11 -20.18 -11.20
C LEU A 156 -6.33 -21.48 -12.00
N ALA A 157 -6.65 -22.59 -11.32
CA ALA A 157 -7.07 -23.87 -11.91
C ALA A 157 -8.59 -23.95 -12.02
#